data_AF-M7WMQ6-F1
#
_entry.id   AF-M7WMQ6-F1
#
_cell.length_a   1.000
_cell.length_b   1.000
_cell.length_c   1.000
_cell.angle_alpha   90.00
_cell.angle_beta   90.00
_cell.angle_gamma   90.00
#
_symmetry.space_group_name_H-M   'P 1'
#
loop_
_entity.id
_entity.type
_entity.pdbx_description
1 polymer ?
#
loop_
_entity_poly.entity_id
_entity_poly.type
_entity_poly.pdbx_seq_one_letter_code
_entity_poly.pdbx_strand_id
1 'polypeptide(L)'
;MTTLKVERVANPEYKPQPYSVTGYSTFRSFYPYYLGEHSNKICRRLHLIGTTIALGTFTRALLAAAPLLAKDPKGRLDALRFGGEGWKSIGELLLGGFVQGVGHFFFELNKPATFKHPFFSFMGDLRLWWEVMTLQRRP
;
A
#
# COMPACT_ATOMS: atom_id res chain seq x y z
N MET A 1 5.06 18.92 -26.26
CA MET A 1 5.65 17.61 -25.94
C MET A 1 4.90 16.96 -24.76
N THR A 2 3.60 16.65 -24.91
CA THR A 2 2.75 16.31 -23.74
C THR A 2 1.82 15.11 -23.95
N THR A 3 1.90 14.45 -25.10
CA THR A 3 0.95 13.39 -25.49
C THR A 3 1.50 11.97 -25.34
N LEU A 4 2.82 11.76 -25.32
CA LEU A 4 3.43 10.42 -25.24
C LEU A 4 3.54 9.83 -23.81
N LYS A 5 3.28 10.61 -22.75
CA LYS A 5 3.41 10.12 -21.36
C LYS A 5 2.11 9.51 -20.82
N VAL A 6 0.95 9.90 -21.38
CA VAL A 6 -0.38 9.52 -20.86
C VAL A 6 -0.71 8.03 -21.10
N GLU A 7 -0.18 7.42 -22.17
CA GLU A 7 -0.34 5.97 -22.43
C GLU A 7 0.50 5.05 -21.54
N ARG A 8 1.46 5.57 -20.76
CA ARG A 8 2.43 4.72 -20.03
C ARG A 8 1.94 4.12 -18.72
N VAL A 9 0.84 4.63 -18.15
CA VAL A 9 0.35 4.18 -16.84
C VAL A 9 -1.08 3.66 -16.96
N ALA A 10 -1.39 2.57 -16.25
CA ALA A 10 -2.73 1.99 -16.23
C ALA A 10 -3.75 3.02 -15.71
N ASN A 11 -4.93 3.15 -16.33
CA ASN A 11 -6.00 4.04 -15.85
C ASN A 11 -5.49 5.43 -15.38
N PRO A 12 -4.96 6.27 -16.29
CA PRO A 12 -4.30 7.52 -15.94
C PRO A 12 -5.24 8.55 -15.28
N GLU A 13 -6.54 8.43 -15.55
CA GLU A 13 -7.58 9.32 -15.05
C GLU A 13 -8.34 8.75 -13.84
N TYR A 14 -7.93 7.57 -13.34
CA TYR A 14 -8.63 6.88 -12.25
C TYR A 14 -10.12 6.66 -12.52
N LYS A 15 -10.48 6.40 -13.78
CA LYS A 15 -11.89 6.15 -14.14
C LYS A 15 -12.39 4.91 -13.40
N PRO A 16 -13.51 4.99 -12.66
CA PRO A 16 -14.13 3.81 -12.09
C PRO A 16 -14.33 2.74 -13.17
N GLN A 17 -13.97 1.49 -12.84
CA GLN A 17 -14.18 0.34 -13.71
C GLN A 17 -15.10 -0.65 -12.99
N PRO A 18 -16.00 -1.34 -13.71
CA PRO A 18 -16.78 -2.40 -13.09
C PRO A 18 -15.88 -3.55 -12.64
N TYR A 19 -16.31 -4.27 -11.60
CA TYR A 19 -15.62 -5.49 -11.18
C TYR A 19 -15.79 -6.57 -12.26
N SER A 20 -14.70 -7.23 -12.64
CA SER A 20 -14.73 -8.34 -13.60
C SER A 20 -15.64 -9.48 -13.13
N VAL A 21 -16.56 -9.93 -13.99
CA VAL A 21 -17.50 -11.02 -13.68
C VAL A 21 -16.77 -12.33 -13.32
N THR A 22 -15.64 -12.60 -13.98
CA THR A 22 -14.80 -13.77 -13.73
C THR A 22 -13.70 -13.51 -12.68
N GLY A 23 -13.67 -12.32 -12.09
CA GLY A 23 -12.58 -11.88 -11.21
C GLY A 23 -11.30 -11.52 -11.97
N TYR A 24 -10.19 -11.41 -11.23
CA TYR A 24 -8.88 -11.05 -11.77
C TYR A 24 -7.87 -12.16 -11.50
N SER A 25 -7.21 -12.66 -12.54
CA SER A 25 -6.15 -13.68 -12.44
C SER A 25 -4.74 -13.10 -12.53
N THR A 26 -4.60 -11.86 -13.00
CA THR A 26 -3.30 -11.19 -13.11
C THR A 26 -3.37 -9.78 -12.53
N PHE A 27 -2.26 -9.34 -11.93
CA PHE A 27 -2.14 -7.97 -11.43
C PHE A 27 -2.33 -6.94 -12.56
N ARG A 28 -1.85 -7.22 -13.78
CA ARG A 28 -2.00 -6.32 -14.94
C ARG A 28 -3.47 -6.05 -15.28
N SER A 29 -4.34 -7.06 -15.17
CA SER A 29 -5.79 -6.90 -15.37
C SER A 29 -6.49 -6.25 -14.16
N PHE A 30 -5.98 -6.47 -12.95
CA PHE A 30 -6.54 -5.94 -11.70
C PHE A 30 -6.24 -4.45 -11.51
N TYR A 31 -5.01 -4.02 -11.81
CA TYR A 31 -4.50 -2.71 -11.41
C TYR A 31 -5.32 -1.52 -11.97
N PRO A 32 -5.79 -1.53 -13.23
CA PRO A 32 -6.69 -0.48 -13.73
C PRO A 32 -7.99 -0.35 -12.91
N TYR A 33 -8.56 -1.47 -12.48
CA TYR A 33 -9.75 -1.50 -11.63
C TYR A 33 -9.46 -0.97 -10.23
N TYR A 34 -8.38 -1.43 -9.61
CA TYR A 34 -7.92 -0.92 -8.31
C TYR A 34 -7.75 0.61 -8.35
N LEU A 35 -7.12 1.16 -9.39
CA LEU A 35 -7.00 2.61 -9.53
C LEU A 35 -8.36 3.32 -9.65
N GLY A 36 -9.33 2.70 -10.31
CA GLY A 36 -10.69 3.23 -10.39
C GLY A 36 -11.40 3.28 -9.04
N GLU A 37 -11.11 2.34 -8.13
CA GLU A 37 -11.60 2.38 -6.74
C GLU A 37 -10.97 3.50 -5.89
N HIS A 38 -9.95 4.19 -6.43
CA HIS A 38 -9.26 5.31 -5.80
C HIS A 38 -9.38 6.58 -6.67
N SER A 39 -10.60 6.85 -7.16
CA SER A 39 -10.91 8.02 -8.00
C SER A 39 -10.69 9.35 -7.27
N ASN A 40 -10.96 9.38 -5.98
CA ASN A 40 -10.85 10.54 -5.11
C ASN A 40 -9.38 10.80 -4.71
N LYS A 41 -8.95 12.06 -4.85
CA LYS A 41 -7.61 12.53 -4.45
C LYS A 41 -7.31 12.31 -2.96
N ILE A 42 -8.32 12.48 -2.10
CA ILE A 42 -8.15 12.30 -0.65
C ILE A 42 -7.93 10.82 -0.34
N CYS A 43 -8.71 9.92 -0.96
CA CYS A 43 -8.54 8.47 -0.83
C CYS A 43 -7.11 8.06 -1.16
N ARG A 44 -6.59 8.47 -2.33
CA ARG A 44 -5.21 8.17 -2.73
C ARG A 44 -4.16 8.71 -1.78
N ARG A 45 -4.31 9.94 -1.30
CA ARG A 45 -3.38 10.53 -0.31
C ARG A 45 -3.38 9.76 1.00
N LEU A 46 -4.55 9.34 1.48
CA LEU A 46 -4.66 8.49 2.67
C LEU A 46 -3.97 7.15 2.45
N HIS A 47 -4.11 6.56 1.26
CA HIS A 47 -3.34 5.36 0.90
C HIS A 47 -1.84 5.60 0.91
N LEU A 48 -1.35 6.69 0.32
CA LEU A 48 0.07 7.02 0.35
C LEU A 48 0.61 7.17 1.77
N ILE A 49 -0.15 7.82 2.67
CA ILE A 49 0.22 7.96 4.08
C ILE A 49 0.26 6.57 4.75
N GLY A 50 -0.79 5.77 4.61
CA GLY A 50 -0.87 4.43 5.20
C GLY A 50 0.24 3.50 4.70
N THR A 51 0.50 3.48 3.39
CA THR A 51 1.60 2.70 2.79
C THR A 51 2.97 3.19 3.26
N THR A 52 3.17 4.50 3.43
CA THR A 52 4.44 5.05 3.95
C THR A 52 4.68 4.61 5.39
N ILE A 53 3.65 4.62 6.24
CA ILE A 53 3.73 4.09 7.61
C ILE A 53 4.12 2.61 7.58
N ALA A 54 3.44 1.80 6.77
CA ALA A 54 3.74 0.37 6.65
C ALA A 54 5.18 0.10 6.18
N LEU A 55 5.67 0.82 5.17
CA LEU A 55 7.05 0.71 4.67
C LEU A 55 8.08 1.16 5.72
N GLY A 56 7.78 2.22 6.47
CA GLY A 56 8.61 2.68 7.59
C GLY A 56 8.72 1.63 8.69
N THR A 57 7.59 1.06 9.11
CA THR A 57 7.56 -0.03 10.09
C THR A 57 8.30 -1.27 9.60
N PHE A 58 8.14 -1.64 8.32
CA PHE A 58 8.88 -2.77 7.72
C PHE A 58 10.39 -2.50 7.65
N THR A 59 10.81 -1.28 7.29
CA THR A 59 12.23 -0.90 7.27
C THR A 59 12.84 -0.96 8.66
N ARG A 60 12.14 -0.45 9.67
CA ARG A 60 12.57 -0.58 11.08
C ARG A 60 12.68 -2.03 11.49
N ALA A 61 11.73 -2.87 11.07
CA ALA A 61 11.75 -4.30 11.33
C ALA A 61 12.99 -4.99 10.74
N LEU A 62 13.34 -4.66 9.49
CA LEU A 62 14.56 -5.16 8.84
C LEU A 62 15.84 -4.70 9.55
N LEU A 63 15.93 -3.42 9.93
CA LEU A 63 17.09 -2.90 10.67
C LEU A 63 17.23 -3.57 12.03
N ALA A 64 16.13 -3.77 12.73
CA ALA A 64 16.10 -4.48 14.00
C ALA A 64 16.43 -5.97 13.85
N ALA A 65 16.37 -6.56 12.65
CA ALA A 65 16.81 -7.92 12.39
C ALA A 65 18.35 -8.03 12.22
N ALA A 66 19.08 -6.93 12.05
CA ALA A 66 20.55 -6.96 11.89
C ALA A 66 21.30 -7.63 13.07
N PRO A 67 20.92 -7.44 14.35
CA PRO A 67 21.52 -8.16 15.48
C PRO A 67 21.19 -9.66 15.50
N LEU A 68 20.25 -10.17 14.68
CA LEU A 68 20.08 -11.63 14.51
C LEU A 68 21.31 -12.30 13.89
N LEU A 69 22.17 -11.52 13.25
CA LEU A 69 23.48 -11.93 12.75
C LEU A 69 24.59 -11.83 13.82
N ALA A 70 24.32 -11.17 14.96
CA ALA A 70 25.28 -11.06 16.06
C ALA A 70 25.31 -12.36 16.90
N LYS A 71 26.47 -12.66 17.49
CA LYS A 71 26.68 -13.86 18.34
C LYS A 71 26.04 -13.77 19.74
N ASP A 72 25.54 -12.59 20.14
CA ASP A 72 24.94 -12.35 21.46
C ASP A 72 23.46 -12.78 21.51
N PRO A 73 23.06 -13.77 22.35
CA PRO A 73 21.68 -14.21 22.49
C PRO A 73 20.69 -13.12 22.93
N LYS A 74 21.14 -12.14 23.74
CA LYS A 74 20.26 -11.07 24.25
C LYS A 74 19.89 -10.09 23.14
N GLY A 75 20.87 -9.66 22.34
CA GLY A 75 20.63 -8.86 21.14
C GLY A 75 19.71 -9.54 20.11
N ARG A 76 19.77 -10.87 19.99
CA ARG A 76 18.86 -11.64 19.10
C ARG A 76 17.42 -11.64 19.61
N LEU A 77 17.21 -11.75 20.91
CA LEU A 77 15.87 -11.70 21.51
C LEU A 77 15.25 -10.30 21.41
N ASP A 78 16.04 -9.25 21.64
CA ASP A 78 15.58 -7.87 21.47
C ASP A 78 15.30 -7.55 19.99
N ALA A 79 16.11 -8.08 19.07
CA ALA A 79 15.87 -7.99 17.62
C ALA A 79 14.55 -8.66 17.18
N LEU A 80 14.28 -9.88 17.63
CA LEU A 80 13.00 -10.58 17.37
C LEU A 80 11.79 -9.82 17.91
N ARG A 81 12.00 -9.04 18.97
CA ARG A 81 10.97 -8.16 19.55
C ARG A 81 10.88 -6.81 18.86
N PHE A 82 11.72 -6.52 17.86
CA PHE A 82 11.91 -5.20 17.27
C PHE A 82 12.26 -4.10 18.30
N GLY A 83 13.06 -4.46 19.30
CA GLY A 83 13.34 -3.67 20.52
C GLY A 83 12.35 -3.96 21.66
N GLY A 84 12.60 -3.40 22.85
CA GLY A 84 11.72 -3.60 24.03
C GLY A 84 10.25 -3.15 23.84
N GLU A 85 9.98 -2.39 22.79
CA GLU A 85 8.66 -1.83 22.48
C GLU A 85 8.08 -2.25 21.13
N GLY A 86 8.62 -3.27 20.47
CA GLY A 86 8.18 -3.59 19.11
C GLY A 86 6.76 -4.14 18.98
N TRP A 87 6.05 -4.38 20.07
CA TRP A 87 4.59 -4.55 20.03
C TRP A 87 3.86 -3.30 19.48
N LYS A 88 4.44 -2.09 19.64
CA LYS A 88 3.92 -0.84 19.08
C LYS A 88 3.84 -0.87 17.54
N SER A 89 4.68 -1.68 16.88
CA SER A 89 4.63 -1.90 15.42
C SER A 89 3.27 -2.41 14.96
N ILE A 90 2.59 -3.21 15.79
CA ILE A 90 1.24 -3.71 15.49
C ILE A 90 0.27 -2.53 15.44
N GLY A 91 0.36 -1.62 16.41
CA GLY A 91 -0.43 -0.38 16.45
C GLY A 91 -0.17 0.50 15.22
N GLU A 92 1.08 0.66 14.80
CA GLU A 92 1.45 1.42 13.60
C GLU A 92 0.83 0.82 12.32
N LEU A 93 0.88 -0.51 12.15
CA LEU A 93 0.30 -1.19 11.00
C LEU A 93 -1.23 -1.10 10.99
N LEU A 94 -1.87 -1.28 12.15
CA LEU A 94 -3.32 -1.12 12.29
C LEU A 94 -3.75 0.32 11.98
N LEU A 95 -2.99 1.31 12.46
CA LEU A 95 -3.22 2.71 12.15
C LEU A 95 -3.07 2.98 10.64
N GLY A 96 -2.02 2.46 10.01
CA GLY A 96 -1.82 2.59 8.57
C GLY A 96 -2.97 2.00 7.76
N GLY A 97 -3.45 0.80 8.14
CA GLY A 97 -4.63 0.18 7.53
C GLY A 97 -5.92 0.97 7.78
N PHE A 98 -6.11 1.51 8.97
CA PHE A 98 -7.25 2.36 9.30
C PHE A 98 -7.28 3.65 8.46
N VAL A 99 -6.15 4.34 8.31
CA VAL A 99 -6.03 5.55 7.48
C VAL A 99 -6.44 5.26 6.02
N GLN A 100 -6.01 4.13 5.46
CA GLN A 100 -6.43 3.66 4.13
C GLN A 100 -7.94 3.41 4.07
N GLY A 101 -8.49 2.70 5.05
CA GLY A 101 -9.93 2.43 5.14
C GLY A 101 -10.79 3.70 5.16
N VAL A 102 -10.34 4.77 5.83
CA VAL A 102 -11.05 6.06 5.83
C VAL A 102 -11.27 6.59 4.41
N GLY A 103 -10.29 6.41 3.51
CA GLY A 103 -10.43 6.74 2.10
C GLY A 103 -11.62 6.05 1.44
N HIS A 104 -11.66 4.73 1.59
CA HIS A 104 -12.72 3.90 1.00
C HIS A 104 -14.10 4.15 1.61
N PHE A 105 -14.21 4.25 2.93
CA PHE A 105 -15.52 4.33 3.60
C PHE A 105 -16.15 5.72 3.60
N PHE A 106 -15.36 6.80 3.57
CA PHE A 106 -15.88 8.17 3.66
C PHE A 106 -15.79 8.96 2.36
N PHE A 107 -14.86 8.63 1.46
CA PHE A 107 -14.64 9.38 0.23
C PHE A 107 -15.06 8.62 -1.03
N GLU A 108 -14.68 7.34 -1.14
CA GLU A 108 -15.09 6.51 -2.29
C GLU A 108 -16.45 5.85 -2.09
N LEU A 109 -16.89 5.73 -0.82
CA LEU A 109 -18.12 5.05 -0.42
C LEU A 109 -18.23 3.63 -0.99
N ASN A 110 -17.10 2.92 -1.06
CA ASN A 110 -17.02 1.57 -1.61
C ASN A 110 -16.45 0.56 -0.60
N LYS A 111 -16.58 -0.72 -0.92
CA LYS A 111 -15.92 -1.80 -0.17
C LYS A 111 -14.54 -2.03 -0.81
N PRO A 112 -13.43 -1.90 -0.07
CA PRO A 112 -12.08 -2.10 -0.60
C PRO A 112 -11.92 -3.43 -1.35
N ALA A 113 -11.23 -3.42 -2.49
CA ALA A 113 -10.84 -4.65 -3.19
C ALA A 113 -10.05 -5.63 -2.32
N THR A 114 -9.38 -5.17 -1.24
CA THR A 114 -8.60 -6.02 -0.32
C THR A 114 -9.42 -7.18 0.24
N PHE A 115 -10.73 -7.02 0.41
CA PHE A 115 -11.61 -8.10 0.87
C PHE A 115 -11.82 -9.21 -0.17
N LYS A 116 -11.54 -8.94 -1.45
CA LYS A 116 -11.67 -9.90 -2.56
C LYS A 116 -10.30 -10.39 -3.06
N HIS A 117 -9.34 -9.48 -3.16
CA HIS A 117 -8.01 -9.70 -3.74
C HIS A 117 -6.90 -9.14 -2.84
N PRO A 118 -6.69 -9.70 -1.63
CA PRO A 118 -5.83 -9.10 -0.62
C PRO A 118 -4.39 -8.88 -1.12
N PHE A 119 -3.81 -9.86 -1.81
CA PHE A 119 -2.45 -9.75 -2.34
C PHE A 119 -2.34 -8.73 -3.48
N PHE A 120 -3.31 -8.68 -4.40
CA PHE A 120 -3.27 -7.70 -5.48
C PHE A 120 -3.56 -6.29 -4.99
N SER A 121 -4.41 -6.10 -3.98
CA SER A 121 -4.60 -4.79 -3.35
C SER A 121 -3.33 -4.30 -2.68
N PHE A 122 -2.65 -5.16 -1.91
CA PHE A 122 -1.35 -4.82 -1.32
C PHE A 122 -0.31 -4.44 -2.38
N MET A 123 -0.19 -5.23 -3.46
CA MET A 123 0.67 -4.87 -4.60
C MET A 123 0.22 -3.56 -5.26
N GLY A 124 -1.09 -3.30 -5.29
CA GLY A 124 -1.70 -2.07 -5.79
C GLY A 124 -1.27 -0.85 -4.98
N ASP A 125 -1.29 -0.94 -3.65
CA ASP A 125 -0.84 0.10 -2.73
C ASP A 125 0.65 0.42 -2.95
N LEU A 126 1.50 -0.61 -3.02
CA LEU A 126 2.93 -0.44 -3.31
C LEU A 126 3.18 0.18 -4.68
N ARG A 127 2.44 -0.27 -5.70
CA ARG A 127 2.58 0.23 -7.07
C ARG A 127 2.10 1.67 -7.18
N LEU A 128 0.96 2.02 -6.57
CA LEU A 128 0.44 3.38 -6.50
C LEU A 128 1.42 4.31 -5.78
N TRP A 129 1.94 3.87 -4.62
CA TRP A 129 2.97 4.59 -3.88
C TRP A 129 4.20 4.85 -4.73
N TRP A 130 4.74 3.82 -5.39
CA TRP A 130 5.90 3.96 -6.27
C TRP A 130 5.65 4.92 -7.44
N GLU A 131 4.51 4.80 -8.14
CA GLU A 131 4.17 5.67 -9.27
C GLU A 131 4.04 7.14 -8.86
N VAL A 132 3.56 7.43 -7.65
CA VAL A 132 3.50 8.79 -7.11
C VAL A 132 4.88 9.29 -6.69
N MET A 133 5.65 8.50 -5.95
CA MET A 133 6.99 8.88 -5.48
C MET A 133 7.98 9.10 -6.62
N THR A 134 7.81 8.38 -7.74
CA THR A 134 8.62 8.54 -8.96
C THR A 134 8.03 9.52 -9.98
N LEU A 135 7.00 10.29 -9.59
CA LEU A 135 6.38 11.34 -10.42
C LEU A 135 5.81 10.81 -11.75
N GLN A 136 5.47 9.53 -11.81
CA GLN A 136 4.77 8.92 -12.95
C GLN A 136 3.26 9.23 -12.90
N ARG A 137 2.73 9.45 -11.70
CA ARG A 137 1.31 9.66 -11.41
C ARG A 137 1.12 10.75 -10.37
N ARG A 138 -0.01 11.46 -10.44
CA ARG A 138 -0.40 12.44 -9.42
C ARG A 138 -1.17 11.75 -8.29
N PRO A 139 -0.99 12.13 -7.03
CA PRO A 139 -1.81 11.60 -5.95
C PRO A 139 -3.27 12.04 -6.03
#